data_AF-I3JKE3-F1
#
_entry.id   AF-I3JKE3-F1
#
_cell.length_a   1.000
_cell.length_b   1.000
_cell.length_c   1.000
_cell.angle_alpha   90.00
_cell.angle_beta   90.00
_cell.angle_gamma   90.00
#
_symmetry.space_group_name_H-M   'P 1'
#
loop_
_entity.id
_entity.type
_entity.pdbx_description
1 polymer ?
#
loop_
_entity_poly.entity_id
_entity_poly.type
_entity_poly.pdbx_seq_one_letter_code
_entity_poly.pdbx_strand_id
1 'polypeptide(L)'
;MISHFSLSSQIFVLVCCTVCGADISCRNEDGEAVDWFIIYKLPKYRIDDIGSGVEYMYLDSSKEGWEMSKYMINSSQGAITNTLNQLYMGKEYKSNTSVYALYNDGPPDLIYIQKYGHTKGALLFDRSQGFWLSHSIPHFPSFPEKGYLYPSSGKFYGQTALCVTYQYQQFLHIAKQLVYLYPRFYNCSVPAAFLADLPQLAQLCADSKPQLSSNKRVQQLFSAGGEKFVSFAKSENFVDDIYTGWVAQELGADLLVESWQRQGHDLPSNCSLAKHTMNIKKIQLPRSILFYSHNDHSKWCVSQLYEDQVTCLGDLNREMGQLWRGGGLICSSNPLIYKAFRQVVDWYIDC
;
A
#
# COMPACT_ATOMS: atom_id res chain seq x y z
N MET A 1 -20.86 -63.35 -47.95
CA MET A 1 -21.58 -62.17 -47.42
C MET A 1 -21.98 -62.54 -46.01
N ILE A 2 -21.43 -62.00 -44.92
CA ILE A 2 -21.15 -60.60 -44.58
C ILE A 2 -19.97 -60.58 -43.59
N SER A 3 -18.99 -59.71 -43.83
CA SER A 3 -17.87 -59.44 -42.90
C SER A 3 -18.24 -58.26 -41.99
N HIS A 4 -18.27 -58.47 -40.67
CA HIS A 4 -18.43 -57.39 -39.69
C HIS A 4 -17.07 -56.74 -39.39
N PHE A 5 -16.92 -55.47 -39.77
CA PHE A 5 -15.86 -54.60 -39.28
C PHE A 5 -16.41 -53.74 -38.13
N SER A 6 -15.84 -53.90 -36.94
CA SER A 6 -16.08 -53.01 -35.81
C SER A 6 -15.00 -51.93 -35.81
N LEU A 7 -15.38 -50.69 -36.13
CA LEU A 7 -14.49 -49.53 -36.07
C LEU A 7 -14.63 -48.87 -34.70
N SER A 8 -13.65 -49.07 -33.82
CA SER A 8 -13.56 -48.39 -32.53
C SER A 8 -12.90 -47.01 -32.71
N SER A 9 -13.68 -45.94 -32.68
CA SER A 9 -13.16 -44.57 -32.62
C SER A 9 -12.62 -44.26 -31.22
N GLN A 10 -11.31 -44.13 -31.09
CA GLN A 10 -10.67 -43.54 -29.92
C GLN A 10 -10.71 -42.01 -30.06
N ILE A 11 -11.44 -41.34 -29.16
CA ILE A 11 -11.42 -39.88 -29.02
C ILE A 11 -10.18 -39.53 -28.20
N PHE A 12 -9.16 -38.96 -28.84
CA PHE A 12 -8.04 -38.32 -28.14
C PHE A 12 -8.50 -36.94 -27.66
N VAL A 13 -8.82 -36.83 -26.37
CA VAL A 13 -8.97 -35.53 -25.71
C VAL A 13 -7.57 -34.98 -25.46
N LEU A 14 -7.12 -34.12 -26.36
CA LEU A 14 -5.89 -33.35 -26.17
C LEU A 14 -6.16 -32.29 -25.09
N VAL A 15 -5.89 -32.64 -23.83
CA VAL A 15 -5.86 -31.68 -22.73
C VAL A 15 -4.64 -30.80 -22.95
N CYS A 16 -4.84 -29.69 -23.66
CA CYS A 16 -3.86 -28.63 -23.79
C CYS A 16 -3.79 -27.91 -22.44
N CYS A 17 -3.02 -28.48 -21.49
CA CYS A 17 -2.58 -27.74 -20.31
C CYS A 17 -1.57 -26.69 -20.78
N THR A 18 -2.07 -25.60 -21.36
CA THR A 18 -1.34 -24.33 -21.31
C THR A 18 -1.12 -24.05 -19.84
N VAL A 19 0.13 -24.16 -19.40
CA VAL A 19 0.57 -23.59 -18.12
C VAL A 19 0.42 -22.08 -18.30
N CYS A 20 -0.80 -21.56 -18.14
CA CYS A 20 -1.01 -20.15 -17.87
C CYS A 20 -0.35 -19.92 -16.52
N GLY A 21 0.80 -19.24 -16.52
CA GLY A 21 1.32 -18.66 -15.29
C GLY A 21 0.20 -17.87 -14.64
N ALA A 22 -0.03 -18.07 -13.34
CA ALA A 22 -1.06 -17.33 -12.64
C ALA A 22 -0.71 -15.84 -12.66
N ASP A 23 -1.66 -14.99 -13.04
CA ASP A 23 -1.41 -13.55 -13.18
C ASP A 23 -0.93 -12.93 -11.86
N ILE A 24 0.10 -12.08 -11.94
CA ILE A 24 0.62 -11.34 -10.79
C ILE A 24 -0.47 -10.35 -10.33
N SER A 25 -0.88 -10.44 -9.07
CA SER A 25 -2.00 -9.65 -8.52
C SER A 25 -1.93 -9.54 -7.00
N CYS A 26 -2.71 -8.62 -6.41
CA CYS A 26 -3.03 -8.69 -4.99
C CYS A 26 -3.81 -9.98 -4.71
N ARG A 27 -3.45 -10.68 -3.63
CA ARG A 27 -4.10 -11.92 -3.19
C ARG A 27 -4.84 -11.70 -1.89
N ASN A 28 -6.07 -12.20 -1.78
CA ASN A 28 -6.84 -12.12 -0.55
C ASN A 28 -6.36 -13.12 0.51
N GLU A 29 -7.09 -13.19 1.63
CA GLU A 29 -6.83 -14.10 2.74
C GLU A 29 -6.76 -15.58 2.31
N ASP A 30 -7.57 -15.97 1.32
CA ASP A 30 -7.67 -17.34 0.79
C ASP A 30 -6.74 -17.60 -0.41
N GLY A 31 -5.96 -16.59 -0.84
CA GLY A 31 -4.99 -16.70 -1.93
C GLY A 31 -5.58 -16.45 -3.32
N GLU A 32 -6.82 -16.01 -3.41
CA GLU A 32 -7.50 -15.66 -4.66
C GLU A 32 -7.10 -14.25 -5.11
N ALA A 33 -7.13 -14.00 -6.41
CA ALA A 33 -6.83 -12.68 -6.95
C ALA A 33 -7.94 -11.68 -6.58
N VAL A 34 -7.55 -10.49 -6.13
CA VAL A 34 -8.47 -9.38 -5.84
C VAL A 34 -7.97 -8.09 -6.46
N ASP A 35 -8.89 -7.17 -6.73
CA ASP A 35 -8.55 -5.89 -7.36
C ASP A 35 -7.76 -4.99 -6.42
N TRP A 36 -8.16 -4.94 -5.16
CA TRP A 36 -7.42 -4.27 -4.09
C TRP A 36 -7.78 -4.89 -2.73
N PHE A 37 -6.88 -4.73 -1.77
CA PHE A 37 -7.17 -4.96 -0.36
C PHE A 37 -6.47 -3.94 0.53
N ILE A 38 -7.02 -3.75 1.71
CA ILE A 38 -6.49 -2.93 2.78
C ILE A 38 -6.41 -3.77 4.04
N ILE A 39 -5.29 -3.64 4.74
CA ILE A 39 -5.09 -4.21 6.06
C ILE A 39 -4.89 -3.10 7.07
N TYR A 40 -5.52 -3.25 8.24
CA TYR A 40 -5.27 -2.48 9.43
C TYR A 40 -4.76 -3.39 10.54
N LYS A 41 -3.45 -3.49 10.67
CA LYS A 41 -2.82 -4.23 11.76
C LYS A 41 -3.01 -3.49 13.07
N LEU A 42 -3.48 -4.21 14.08
CA LEU A 42 -3.82 -3.65 15.38
C LEU A 42 -2.57 -3.36 16.22
N PRO A 43 -2.55 -2.31 17.05
CA PRO A 43 -1.49 -2.09 18.01
C PRO A 43 -1.49 -3.15 19.10
N LYS A 44 -0.32 -3.33 19.75
CA LYS A 44 -0.19 -4.17 20.93
C LYS A 44 -0.93 -3.57 22.12
N TYR A 45 -0.76 -2.27 22.36
CA TYR A 45 -1.39 -1.57 23.47
C TYR A 45 -2.65 -0.85 22.99
N ARG A 46 -3.77 -1.20 23.62
CA ARG A 46 -5.10 -0.66 23.36
C ARG A 46 -5.67 -0.13 24.67
N ILE A 47 -6.75 0.62 24.59
CA ILE A 47 -7.48 1.05 25.78
C ILE A 47 -8.16 -0.19 26.38
N ASP A 48 -7.88 -0.45 27.65
CA ASP A 48 -8.41 -1.59 28.41
C ASP A 48 -8.09 -2.99 27.84
N ASP A 49 -7.16 -3.09 26.88
CA ASP A 49 -6.76 -4.34 26.22
C ASP A 49 -5.27 -4.35 25.83
N ILE A 50 -4.65 -5.53 25.88
CA ILE A 50 -3.29 -5.78 25.37
C ILE A 50 -3.36 -6.95 24.39
N GLY A 51 -3.29 -6.62 23.11
CA GLY A 51 -3.29 -7.60 22.02
C GLY A 51 -1.94 -8.26 21.78
N SER A 52 -1.90 -9.17 20.80
CA SER A 52 -0.65 -9.80 20.34
C SER A 52 0.24 -8.86 19.51
N GLY A 53 -0.38 -7.81 18.93
CA GLY A 53 0.28 -6.85 18.04
C GLY A 53 0.47 -7.35 16.61
N VAL A 54 -0.05 -8.54 16.30
CA VAL A 54 -0.01 -9.16 14.95
C VAL A 54 -1.40 -9.53 14.44
N GLU A 55 -2.46 -9.26 15.20
CA GLU A 55 -3.83 -9.31 14.69
C GLU A 55 -4.08 -8.14 13.73
N TYR A 56 -4.96 -8.32 12.74
CA TYR A 56 -5.29 -7.26 11.80
C TYR A 56 -6.71 -7.34 11.24
N MET A 57 -7.32 -6.17 11.02
CA MET A 57 -8.55 -6.06 10.23
C MET A 57 -8.21 -6.12 8.74
N TYR A 58 -9.12 -6.68 7.96
CA TYR A 58 -9.02 -6.89 6.53
C TYR A 58 -10.24 -6.30 5.81
N LEU A 59 -10.01 -5.71 4.64
CA LEU A 59 -11.03 -5.18 3.74
C LEU A 59 -10.54 -5.40 2.31
N ASP A 60 -11.37 -5.91 1.42
CA ASP A 60 -11.06 -6.01 -0.01
C ASP A 60 -12.24 -5.57 -0.88
N SER A 61 -12.03 -5.62 -2.20
CA SER A 61 -13.04 -5.23 -3.20
C SER A 61 -14.36 -6.01 -3.15
N SER A 62 -14.43 -7.13 -2.43
CA SER A 62 -15.63 -7.96 -2.25
C SER A 62 -16.37 -7.73 -0.92
N LYS A 63 -15.78 -6.96 0.00
CA LYS A 63 -16.29 -6.78 1.37
C LYS A 63 -17.02 -5.44 1.54
N GLU A 64 -18.04 -5.43 2.40
CA GLU A 64 -18.80 -4.22 2.73
C GLU A 64 -18.22 -3.40 3.89
N GLY A 65 -17.20 -3.94 4.58
CA GLY A 65 -16.59 -3.32 5.74
C GLY A 65 -15.46 -4.15 6.32
N TRP A 66 -14.85 -3.65 7.39
CA TRP A 66 -13.75 -4.31 8.09
C TRP A 66 -14.17 -5.67 8.67
N GLU A 67 -13.39 -6.70 8.37
CA GLU A 67 -13.49 -8.01 8.99
C GLU A 67 -12.21 -8.32 9.78
N MET A 68 -12.37 -8.96 10.94
CA MET A 68 -11.22 -9.46 11.69
C MET A 68 -10.60 -10.64 10.92
N SER A 69 -9.32 -10.55 10.55
CA SER A 69 -8.65 -11.67 9.89
C SER A 69 -8.59 -12.91 10.79
N LYS A 70 -8.70 -14.09 10.16
CA LYS A 70 -8.43 -15.40 10.79
C LYS A 70 -6.94 -15.69 10.93
N TYR A 71 -6.09 -14.93 10.25
CA TYR A 71 -4.64 -15.06 10.26
C TYR A 71 -3.98 -13.95 11.08
N MET A 72 -2.72 -14.18 11.44
CA MET A 72 -1.86 -13.14 12.00
C MET A 72 -0.95 -12.61 10.91
N ILE A 73 -0.61 -11.32 10.96
CA ILE A 73 0.23 -10.69 9.94
C ILE A 73 1.62 -11.33 9.87
N ASN A 74 2.09 -12.00 10.92
CA ASN A 74 3.36 -12.72 10.93
C ASN A 74 3.24 -14.20 10.56
N SER A 75 2.08 -14.66 10.10
CA SER A 75 1.86 -16.05 9.71
C SER A 75 2.26 -16.31 8.25
N SER A 76 2.40 -17.58 7.89
CA SER A 76 2.68 -18.02 6.51
C SER A 76 1.45 -17.95 5.59
N GLN A 77 0.33 -17.42 6.08
CA GLN A 77 -0.96 -17.27 5.38
C GLN A 77 -1.50 -15.84 5.57
N GLY A 78 -2.54 -15.49 4.82
CA GLY A 78 -3.14 -14.15 4.82
C GLY A 78 -2.70 -13.30 3.63
N ALA A 79 -3.43 -12.22 3.37
CA ALA A 79 -3.37 -11.49 2.11
C ALA A 79 -1.97 -10.94 1.77
N ILE A 80 -1.26 -10.34 2.74
CA ILE A 80 0.11 -9.83 2.51
C ILE A 80 1.06 -10.98 2.17
N THR A 81 1.01 -12.07 2.93
CA THR A 81 1.87 -13.24 2.71
C THR A 81 1.59 -13.88 1.35
N ASN A 82 0.31 -14.10 1.03
CA ASN A 82 -0.13 -14.65 -0.26
C ASN A 82 0.34 -13.76 -1.42
N THR A 83 0.23 -12.44 -1.27
CA THR A 83 0.65 -11.47 -2.30
C THR A 83 2.16 -11.50 -2.50
N LEU A 84 2.95 -11.39 -1.43
CA LEU A 84 4.42 -11.37 -1.51
C LEU A 84 5.02 -12.73 -1.86
N ASN A 85 4.31 -13.84 -1.61
CA ASN A 85 4.78 -15.17 -2.00
C ASN A 85 4.89 -15.35 -3.53
N GLN A 86 4.20 -14.54 -4.34
CA GLN A 86 4.45 -14.49 -5.78
C GLN A 86 5.89 -14.04 -6.07
N LEU A 87 6.41 -13.06 -5.31
CA LEU A 87 7.82 -12.67 -5.38
C LEU A 87 8.73 -13.76 -4.80
N TYR A 88 8.43 -14.24 -3.60
CA TYR A 88 9.33 -15.12 -2.84
C TYR A 88 9.30 -16.58 -3.30
N MET A 89 8.15 -17.24 -3.11
CA MET A 89 7.96 -18.66 -3.44
C MET A 89 7.80 -18.88 -4.95
N GLY A 90 7.17 -17.94 -5.65
CA GLY A 90 7.10 -17.90 -7.11
C GLY A 90 8.45 -17.65 -7.77
N LYS A 91 9.46 -17.21 -6.99
CA LYS A 91 10.83 -16.92 -7.45
C LYS A 91 10.90 -15.87 -8.56
N GLU A 92 9.90 -14.98 -8.63
CA GLU A 92 9.91 -13.87 -9.60
C GLU A 92 11.12 -12.95 -9.42
N TYR A 93 11.71 -12.90 -8.22
CA TYR A 93 12.96 -12.18 -8.00
C TYR A 93 14.16 -12.70 -8.80
N LYS A 94 14.08 -13.90 -9.36
CA LYS A 94 15.07 -14.50 -10.27
C LYS A 94 14.64 -14.43 -11.74
N SER A 95 13.47 -13.89 -12.02
CA SER A 95 12.91 -13.82 -13.35
C SER A 95 13.49 -12.63 -14.13
N ASN A 96 13.57 -12.79 -15.45
CA ASN A 96 13.86 -11.69 -16.37
C ASN A 96 12.60 -11.20 -17.11
N THR A 97 11.43 -11.78 -16.82
CA THR A 97 10.15 -11.45 -17.46
C THR A 97 9.25 -10.57 -16.59
N SER A 98 9.68 -10.25 -15.37
CA SER A 98 8.97 -9.38 -14.43
C SER A 98 9.92 -8.34 -13.82
N VAL A 99 9.33 -7.24 -13.35
CA VAL A 99 10.00 -6.16 -12.62
C VAL A 99 9.56 -6.25 -11.16
N TYR A 100 10.49 -6.07 -10.24
CA TYR A 100 10.16 -5.91 -8.83
C TYR A 100 11.03 -4.87 -8.14
N ALA A 101 10.49 -4.25 -7.10
CA ALA A 101 11.23 -3.37 -6.21
C ALA A 101 10.65 -3.44 -4.79
N LEU A 102 11.54 -3.56 -3.82
CA LEU A 102 11.24 -3.48 -2.40
C LEU A 102 11.87 -2.22 -1.84
N TYR A 103 11.08 -1.45 -1.09
CA TYR A 103 11.52 -0.15 -0.62
C TYR A 103 11.03 0.21 0.77
N ASN A 104 11.92 0.84 1.54
CA ASN A 104 11.65 1.28 2.89
C ASN A 104 12.78 2.22 3.33
N ASP A 105 12.45 3.36 3.94
CA ASP A 105 13.45 4.29 4.48
C ASP A 105 14.24 3.71 5.67
N GLY A 106 13.63 2.78 6.41
CA GLY A 106 14.29 1.88 7.36
C GLY A 106 14.12 0.42 6.92
N PRO A 107 14.92 -0.09 5.97
CA PRO A 107 14.80 -1.45 5.46
C PRO A 107 15.16 -2.52 6.51
N PRO A 108 14.79 -3.79 6.29
CA PRO A 108 15.24 -4.89 7.13
C PRO A 108 16.77 -4.98 7.10
N ASP A 109 17.39 -5.33 8.24
CA ASP A 109 18.83 -5.61 8.36
C ASP A 109 19.79 -4.46 7.96
N LEU A 110 19.27 -3.27 7.64
CA LEU A 110 20.02 -2.11 7.19
C LEU A 110 19.75 -0.91 8.09
N ILE A 111 20.77 -0.05 8.24
CA ILE A 111 20.63 1.20 9.01
C ILE A 111 19.60 2.13 8.38
N TYR A 112 18.84 2.86 9.19
CA TYR A 112 17.94 3.91 8.72
C TYR A 112 18.71 5.09 8.13
N ILE A 113 18.21 5.67 7.02
CA ILE A 113 18.83 6.84 6.37
C ILE A 113 17.75 7.86 6.01
N GLN A 114 17.85 9.06 6.60
CA GLN A 114 16.84 10.12 6.47
C GLN A 114 16.77 10.78 5.08
N LYS A 115 17.82 10.66 4.24
CA LYS A 115 17.90 11.33 2.92
C LYS A 115 16.80 10.90 1.93
N TYR A 116 16.19 9.74 2.15
CA TYR A 116 15.13 9.19 1.30
C TYR A 116 13.75 9.59 1.81
N GLY A 117 12.76 9.56 0.92
CA GLY A 117 11.37 9.80 1.30
C GLY A 117 10.88 8.83 2.38
N HIS A 118 9.90 9.25 3.17
CA HIS A 118 9.33 8.45 4.26
C HIS A 118 8.38 7.35 3.76
N THR A 119 8.70 6.71 2.65
CA THR A 119 7.81 5.80 1.94
C THR A 119 8.28 4.36 2.02
N LYS A 120 7.33 3.42 2.01
CA LYS A 120 7.59 1.98 2.15
C LYS A 120 6.61 1.19 1.31
N GLY A 121 7.08 0.08 0.75
CA GLY A 121 6.25 -0.74 -0.10
C GLY A 121 7.00 -1.78 -0.91
N ALA A 122 6.23 -2.43 -1.77
CA ALA A 122 6.69 -3.41 -2.74
C ALA A 122 5.91 -3.25 -4.04
N LEU A 123 6.57 -3.51 -5.16
CA LEU A 123 5.90 -3.72 -6.44
C LEU A 123 6.46 -4.97 -7.10
N LEU A 124 5.59 -5.67 -7.81
CA LEU A 124 5.92 -6.79 -8.68
C LEU A 124 4.93 -6.76 -9.84
N PHE A 125 5.42 -6.78 -11.07
CA PHE A 125 4.59 -6.80 -12.27
C PHE A 125 5.32 -7.38 -13.47
N ASP A 126 4.56 -7.89 -14.43
CA ASP A 126 5.05 -8.30 -15.75
C ASP A 126 4.45 -7.40 -16.85
N ARG A 127 4.50 -7.85 -18.10
CA ARG A 127 3.94 -7.12 -19.26
C ARG A 127 2.42 -7.09 -19.33
N SER A 128 1.74 -7.93 -18.55
CA SER A 128 0.29 -7.95 -18.40
C SER A 128 -0.12 -7.04 -17.25
N GLN A 129 0.26 -7.42 -16.02
CA GLN A 129 -0.22 -6.76 -14.81
C GLN A 129 0.69 -7.04 -13.61
N GLY A 130 0.31 -6.49 -12.45
CA GLY A 130 0.96 -6.78 -11.19
C GLY A 130 0.30 -6.06 -10.03
N PHE A 131 1.02 -5.94 -8.92
CA PHE A 131 0.54 -5.19 -7.77
C PHE A 131 1.52 -4.08 -7.34
N TRP A 132 0.94 -3.05 -6.73
CA TRP A 132 1.69 -2.10 -5.90
C TRP A 132 1.13 -2.13 -4.47
N LEU A 133 2.01 -2.47 -3.54
CA LEU A 133 1.74 -2.53 -2.10
C LEU A 133 2.41 -1.33 -1.42
N SER A 134 1.64 -0.40 -0.88
CA SER A 134 2.10 0.70 -0.01
C SER A 134 1.76 0.37 1.45
N HIS A 135 2.66 0.65 2.39
CA HIS A 135 2.42 0.35 3.81
C HIS A 135 3.19 1.25 4.77
N SER A 136 2.84 1.21 6.06
CA SER A 136 3.53 1.97 7.11
C SER A 136 4.53 1.17 7.97
N ILE A 137 4.77 -0.10 7.62
CA ILE A 137 5.58 -1.06 8.39
C ILE A 137 7.11 -0.84 8.21
N PRO A 138 7.87 -0.40 9.25
CA PRO A 138 9.33 -0.31 9.18
C PRO A 138 9.97 -1.71 9.12
N HIS A 139 11.16 -1.80 8.52
CA HIS A 139 11.92 -3.06 8.41
C HIS A 139 11.18 -4.19 7.68
N PHE A 140 10.31 -3.82 6.73
CA PHE A 140 9.48 -4.72 5.94
C PHE A 140 9.38 -4.19 4.49
N PRO A 141 9.20 -5.05 3.47
CA PRO A 141 9.29 -6.52 3.51
C PRO A 141 10.69 -7.05 3.84
N SER A 142 10.84 -8.36 3.95
CA SER A 142 12.15 -9.04 4.04
C SER A 142 12.77 -9.22 2.66
N PHE A 143 14.09 -9.44 2.63
CA PHE A 143 14.81 -9.85 1.42
C PHE A 143 14.22 -11.15 0.83
N PRO A 144 14.06 -11.25 -0.51
CA PRO A 144 13.42 -12.40 -1.13
C PRO A 144 14.00 -13.76 -0.74
N GLU A 145 15.31 -13.85 -0.52
CA GLU A 145 16.02 -15.07 -0.14
C GLU A 145 15.63 -15.58 1.26
N LYS A 146 15.08 -14.72 2.12
CA LYS A 146 14.61 -15.07 3.45
C LYS A 146 13.13 -15.49 3.48
N GLY A 147 12.42 -15.35 2.36
CA GLY A 147 10.97 -15.52 2.31
C GLY A 147 10.22 -14.49 3.15
N TYR A 148 8.94 -14.76 3.43
CA TYR A 148 8.10 -13.87 4.22
C TYR A 148 8.51 -13.85 5.69
N LEU A 149 8.93 -12.68 6.19
CA LEU A 149 9.22 -12.45 7.60
C LEU A 149 8.62 -11.12 8.05
N TYR A 150 7.86 -11.16 9.14
CA TYR A 150 7.31 -9.96 9.74
C TYR A 150 8.23 -9.44 10.87
N PRO A 151 8.62 -8.15 10.87
CA PRO A 151 9.60 -7.63 11.81
C PRO A 151 9.06 -7.60 13.24
N SER A 152 9.91 -7.90 14.21
CA SER A 152 9.55 -7.86 15.64
C SER A 152 9.13 -6.46 16.10
N SER A 153 9.74 -5.42 15.54
CA SER A 153 9.38 -4.01 15.78
C SER A 153 8.01 -3.64 15.22
N GLY A 154 7.52 -4.35 14.19
CA GLY A 154 6.20 -4.17 13.61
C GLY A 154 5.05 -4.62 14.53
N LYS A 155 5.33 -5.19 15.71
CA LYS A 155 4.30 -5.66 16.64
C LYS A 155 3.70 -4.55 17.50
N PHE A 156 4.43 -3.46 17.74
CA PHE A 156 4.05 -2.49 18.77
C PHE A 156 2.90 -1.59 18.35
N TYR A 157 2.97 -1.01 17.16
CA TYR A 157 2.07 0.05 16.71
C TYR A 157 1.04 -0.44 15.71
N GLY A 158 -0.12 0.22 15.63
CA GLY A 158 -1.09 0.01 14.56
C GLY A 158 -0.49 0.37 13.20
N GLN A 159 -0.80 -0.33 12.12
CA GLN A 159 -0.18 -0.11 10.81
C GLN A 159 -1.17 -0.40 9.69
N THR A 160 -1.09 0.35 8.59
CA THR A 160 -1.91 0.11 7.40
C THR A 160 -1.07 -0.35 6.23
N ALA A 161 -1.69 -1.13 5.36
CA ALA A 161 -1.15 -1.55 4.08
C ALA A 161 -2.28 -1.53 3.03
N LEU A 162 -2.01 -0.97 1.85
CA LEU A 162 -2.90 -0.96 0.69
C LEU A 162 -2.19 -1.70 -0.45
N CYS A 163 -2.83 -2.76 -0.96
CA CYS A 163 -2.43 -3.41 -2.20
C CYS A 163 -3.46 -3.10 -3.27
N VAL A 164 -2.99 -2.69 -4.45
CA VAL A 164 -3.86 -2.54 -5.64
C VAL A 164 -3.23 -3.29 -6.82
N THR A 165 -4.05 -4.08 -7.50
CA THR A 165 -3.73 -4.76 -8.75
C THR A 165 -3.86 -3.75 -9.90
N TYR A 166 -2.83 -3.65 -10.72
CA TYR A 166 -2.74 -2.69 -11.81
C TYR A 166 -2.34 -3.38 -13.12
N GLN A 167 -2.92 -2.93 -14.24
CA GLN A 167 -2.43 -3.27 -15.57
C GLN A 167 -1.07 -2.61 -15.83
N TYR A 168 -0.23 -3.21 -16.66
CA TYR A 168 1.15 -2.76 -16.95
C TYR A 168 1.27 -1.25 -17.22
N GLN A 169 0.34 -0.69 -17.98
CA GLN A 169 0.35 0.73 -18.36
C GLN A 169 0.33 1.67 -17.15
N GLN A 170 -0.32 1.29 -16.05
CA GLN A 170 -0.38 2.10 -14.83
C GLN A 170 0.99 2.18 -14.14
N PHE A 171 1.83 1.16 -14.27
CA PHE A 171 3.18 1.17 -13.70
C PHE A 171 4.09 2.22 -14.34
N LEU A 172 3.83 2.64 -15.57
CA LEU A 172 4.54 3.77 -16.20
C LEU A 172 4.25 5.09 -15.47
N HIS A 173 3.04 5.22 -14.92
CA HIS A 173 2.64 6.36 -14.11
C HIS A 173 3.11 6.23 -12.66
N ILE A 174 3.07 5.02 -12.08
CA ILE A 174 3.59 4.74 -10.73
C ILE A 174 5.10 4.98 -10.67
N ALA A 175 5.87 4.55 -11.68
CA ALA A 175 7.30 4.81 -11.77
C ALA A 175 7.60 6.31 -11.69
N LYS A 176 6.81 7.14 -12.39
CA LYS A 176 6.91 8.61 -12.29
C LYS A 176 6.58 9.12 -10.89
N GLN A 177 5.57 8.57 -10.20
CA GLN A 177 5.29 8.95 -8.81
C GLN A 177 6.46 8.62 -7.89
N LEU A 178 7.06 7.43 -8.03
CA LEU A 178 8.20 7.00 -7.21
C LEU A 178 9.41 7.94 -7.36
N VAL A 179 9.59 8.60 -8.50
CA VAL A 179 10.63 9.63 -8.67
C VAL A 179 10.45 10.80 -7.68
N TYR A 180 9.20 11.25 -7.47
CA TYR A 180 8.90 12.34 -6.53
C TYR A 180 9.07 11.88 -5.07
N LEU A 181 8.61 10.66 -4.78
CA LEU A 181 8.74 10.08 -3.43
C LEU A 181 10.21 9.86 -3.05
N TYR A 182 11.07 9.56 -4.03
CA TYR A 182 12.47 9.19 -3.85
C TYR A 182 12.66 8.10 -2.77
N PRO A 183 12.06 6.91 -2.99
CA PRO A 183 12.12 5.80 -2.05
C PRO A 183 13.54 5.24 -1.94
N ARG A 184 13.86 4.64 -0.80
CA ARG A 184 15.06 3.83 -0.66
C ARG A 184 14.80 2.41 -1.12
N PHE A 185 15.23 2.10 -2.34
CA PHE A 185 15.20 0.74 -2.86
C PHE A 185 16.35 -0.05 -2.26
N TYR A 186 16.03 -1.16 -1.58
CA TYR A 186 17.04 -2.03 -0.96
C TYR A 186 17.16 -3.39 -1.66
N ASN A 187 16.19 -3.72 -2.51
CA ASN A 187 16.26 -4.84 -3.44
C ASN A 187 15.38 -4.52 -4.64
N CYS A 188 15.94 -4.51 -5.85
CA CYS A 188 15.21 -4.17 -7.07
C CYS A 188 15.81 -4.90 -8.28
N SER A 189 14.95 -5.30 -9.21
CA SER A 189 15.32 -5.74 -10.55
C SER A 189 14.44 -5.09 -11.60
N VAL A 190 15.08 -4.46 -12.61
CA VAL A 190 14.43 -3.98 -13.83
C VAL A 190 15.15 -4.64 -15.02
N PRO A 191 14.63 -5.77 -15.56
CA PRO A 191 15.28 -6.46 -16.66
C PRO A 191 15.37 -5.62 -17.93
N ALA A 192 16.31 -5.96 -18.81
CA ALA A 192 16.58 -5.22 -20.05
C ALA A 192 15.33 -4.98 -20.91
N ALA A 193 14.42 -5.96 -20.95
CA ALA A 193 13.18 -5.88 -21.71
C ALA A 193 12.26 -4.73 -21.27
N PHE A 194 12.42 -4.17 -20.06
CA PHE A 194 11.58 -3.11 -19.50
C PHE A 194 12.25 -1.73 -19.52
N LEU A 195 13.54 -1.64 -19.83
CA LEU A 195 14.31 -0.39 -19.70
C LEU A 195 13.82 0.75 -20.58
N ALA A 196 13.31 0.43 -21.78
CA ALA A 196 12.78 1.43 -22.70
C ALA A 196 11.55 2.16 -22.12
N ASP A 197 10.69 1.43 -21.42
CA ASP A 197 9.45 1.96 -20.86
C ASP A 197 9.62 2.53 -19.44
N LEU A 198 10.58 2.00 -18.69
CA LEU A 198 10.80 2.29 -17.27
C LEU A 198 12.22 2.81 -16.94
N PRO A 199 12.78 3.77 -17.71
CA PRO A 199 14.15 4.24 -17.47
C PRO A 199 14.31 4.91 -16.10
N GLN A 200 13.28 5.62 -15.63
CA GLN A 200 13.31 6.27 -14.32
C GLN A 200 13.31 5.27 -13.16
N LEU A 201 12.59 4.15 -13.29
CA LEU A 201 12.60 3.11 -12.28
C LEU A 201 13.98 2.45 -12.20
N ALA A 202 14.61 2.19 -13.36
CA ALA A 202 15.97 1.67 -13.42
C ALA A 202 17.00 2.62 -12.77
N GLN A 203 16.86 3.93 -12.97
CA GLN A 203 17.69 4.94 -12.30
C GLN A 203 17.54 4.90 -10.77
N LEU A 204 16.30 4.83 -10.27
CA LEU A 204 16.05 4.69 -8.82
C LEU A 204 16.65 3.40 -8.25
N CYS A 205 16.59 2.29 -8.98
CA CYS A 205 17.19 1.02 -8.57
C CYS A 205 18.72 1.06 -8.52
N ALA A 206 19.34 1.97 -9.28
CA ALA A 206 20.77 2.26 -9.23
C ALA A 206 21.14 3.34 -8.19
N ASP A 207 20.25 3.68 -7.26
CA ASP A 207 20.39 4.75 -6.25
C ASP A 207 20.69 6.14 -6.88
N SER A 208 20.20 6.37 -8.10
CA SER A 208 20.31 7.64 -8.81
C SER A 208 19.00 8.42 -8.72
N LYS A 209 19.06 9.65 -8.21
CA LYS A 209 17.90 10.54 -8.12
C LYS A 209 17.64 11.23 -9.46
N PRO A 210 16.51 10.95 -10.13
CA PRO A 210 16.17 11.65 -11.36
C PRO A 210 15.83 13.12 -11.08
N GLN A 211 16.08 13.98 -12.07
CA GLN A 211 15.73 15.41 -11.99
C GLN A 211 14.20 15.59 -11.96
N LEU A 212 13.74 16.49 -11.09
CA LEU A 212 12.33 16.82 -10.92
C LEU A 212 12.00 18.14 -11.62
N SER A 213 10.88 18.17 -12.37
CA SER A 213 10.38 19.38 -13.01
C SER A 213 9.51 20.24 -12.08
N SER A 214 9.09 19.69 -10.94
CA SER A 214 8.27 20.35 -9.91
C SER A 214 8.50 19.66 -8.57
N ASN A 215 8.01 20.22 -7.47
CA ASN A 215 8.17 19.62 -6.14
C ASN A 215 7.04 18.65 -5.76
N LYS A 216 5.99 18.52 -6.59
CA LYS A 216 4.84 17.66 -6.31
C LYS A 216 4.14 17.20 -7.59
N ARG A 217 3.47 16.05 -7.55
CA ARG A 217 2.74 15.46 -8.67
C ARG A 217 1.50 14.71 -8.23
N VAL A 218 0.37 15.03 -8.87
CA VAL A 218 -0.89 14.29 -8.75
C VAL A 218 -1.11 13.43 -9.98
N GLN A 219 -1.62 12.22 -9.81
CA GLN A 219 -1.89 11.28 -10.89
C GLN A 219 -3.11 10.42 -10.57
N GLN A 220 -4.05 10.35 -11.51
CA GLN A 220 -5.11 9.35 -11.47
C GLN A 220 -4.56 7.99 -11.88
N LEU A 221 -4.88 6.96 -11.11
CA LEU A 221 -4.55 5.57 -11.38
C LEU A 221 -5.84 4.75 -11.41
N PHE A 222 -5.86 3.70 -12.20
CA PHE A 222 -7.00 2.80 -12.31
C PHE A 222 -6.55 1.39 -12.03
N SER A 223 -7.18 0.72 -11.07
CA SER A 223 -6.92 -0.69 -10.81
C SER A 223 -7.29 -1.56 -12.02
N ALA A 224 -6.91 -2.83 -12.01
CA ALA A 224 -7.27 -3.78 -13.07
C ALA A 224 -8.79 -3.98 -13.19
N GLY A 225 -9.52 -3.87 -12.08
CA GLY A 225 -10.98 -3.89 -12.00
C GLY A 225 -11.66 -2.55 -12.31
N GLY A 226 -10.89 -1.50 -12.59
CA GLY A 226 -11.40 -0.19 -13.01
C GLY A 226 -11.71 0.79 -11.88
N GLU A 227 -11.42 0.45 -10.62
CA GLU A 227 -11.54 1.36 -9.48
C GLU A 227 -10.54 2.51 -9.62
N LYS A 228 -10.99 3.73 -9.32
CA LYS A 228 -10.18 4.94 -9.47
C LYS A 228 -9.47 5.26 -8.17
N PHE A 229 -8.16 5.41 -8.26
CA PHE A 229 -7.31 5.96 -7.22
C PHE A 229 -6.67 7.28 -7.67
N VAL A 230 -6.33 8.15 -6.73
CA VAL A 230 -5.57 9.37 -6.97
C VAL A 230 -4.30 9.33 -6.14
N SER A 231 -3.15 9.25 -6.79
CA SER A 231 -1.86 9.28 -6.15
C SER A 231 -1.35 10.72 -6.06
N PHE A 232 -1.12 11.18 -4.84
CA PHE A 232 -0.39 12.41 -4.52
C PHE A 232 1.04 12.03 -4.15
N ALA A 233 2.03 12.67 -4.76
CA ALA A 233 3.43 12.48 -4.43
C ALA A 233 4.13 13.84 -4.29
N LYS A 234 4.78 14.08 -3.16
CA LYS A 234 5.66 15.24 -2.96
C LYS A 234 7.11 14.81 -2.85
N SER A 235 8.02 15.68 -3.26
CA SER A 235 9.44 15.59 -2.94
C SER A 235 9.78 16.39 -1.68
N GLU A 236 11.03 16.31 -1.25
CA GLU A 236 11.56 17.10 -0.13
C GLU A 236 11.49 18.62 -0.34
N ASN A 237 11.30 19.08 -1.58
CA ASN A 237 11.23 20.50 -1.94
C ASN A 237 9.82 21.09 -1.77
N PHE A 238 8.81 20.27 -1.48
CA PHE A 238 7.49 20.75 -1.05
C PHE A 238 7.49 20.73 0.48
N VAL A 239 7.58 21.89 1.11
CA VAL A 239 7.87 21.98 2.55
C VAL A 239 6.63 22.21 3.42
N ASP A 240 5.44 22.21 2.83
CA ASP A 240 4.19 22.30 3.58
C ASP A 240 3.73 20.91 4.06
N ASP A 241 2.84 20.91 5.06
CA ASP A 241 2.08 19.74 5.49
C ASP A 241 1.27 19.23 4.29
N ILE A 242 1.57 18.02 3.80
CA ILE A 242 0.94 17.47 2.60
C ILE A 242 -0.59 17.43 2.71
N TYR A 243 -1.11 17.18 3.90
CA TYR A 243 -2.55 17.10 4.14
C TYR A 243 -3.17 18.49 4.02
N THR A 244 -2.68 19.44 4.82
CA THR A 244 -3.23 20.81 4.91
C THR A 244 -2.92 21.67 3.69
N GLY A 245 -1.64 21.77 3.32
CA GLY A 245 -1.16 22.66 2.28
C GLY A 245 -1.42 22.17 0.85
N TRP A 246 -1.92 20.94 0.69
CA TRP A 246 -2.21 20.42 -0.65
C TRP A 246 -3.43 19.52 -0.74
N VAL A 247 -3.45 18.35 -0.09
CA VAL A 247 -4.47 17.31 -0.38
C VAL A 247 -5.87 17.78 -0.02
N ALA A 248 -6.07 18.40 1.14
CA ALA A 248 -7.37 18.96 1.53
C ALA A 248 -7.86 20.02 0.53
N GLN A 249 -6.95 20.88 0.05
CA GLN A 249 -7.28 21.95 -0.90
C GLN A 249 -7.61 21.39 -2.28
N GLU A 250 -6.82 20.43 -2.77
CA GLU A 250 -7.01 19.81 -4.08
C GLU A 250 -8.30 18.98 -4.15
N LEU A 251 -8.61 18.27 -3.07
CA LEU A 251 -9.83 17.46 -2.98
C LEU A 251 -11.06 18.29 -2.62
N GLY A 252 -10.88 19.54 -2.16
CA GLY A 252 -11.99 20.39 -1.75
C GLY A 252 -12.73 19.89 -0.51
N ALA A 253 -12.05 19.12 0.37
CA ALA A 253 -12.66 18.47 1.53
C ALA A 253 -11.87 18.74 2.81
N ASP A 254 -12.58 18.93 3.91
CA ASP A 254 -11.97 18.98 5.25
C ASP A 254 -11.56 17.56 5.65
N LEU A 255 -10.34 17.38 6.14
CA LEU A 255 -9.75 16.05 6.37
C LEU A 255 -9.58 15.76 7.87
N LEU A 256 -10.04 14.59 8.29
CA LEU A 256 -9.70 13.96 9.57
C LEU A 256 -8.48 13.07 9.33
N VAL A 257 -7.35 13.35 9.98
CA VAL A 257 -6.06 12.69 9.71
C VAL A 257 -5.60 11.89 10.92
N GLU A 258 -5.35 10.60 10.69
CA GLU A 258 -4.53 9.75 11.55
C GLU A 258 -3.11 9.73 10.98
N SER A 259 -2.13 10.05 11.82
CA SER A 259 -0.72 9.92 11.45
C SER A 259 0.14 9.95 12.70
N TRP A 260 0.79 8.85 13.06
CA TRP A 260 1.57 8.67 14.32
C TRP A 260 1.89 9.95 15.10
N GLN A 261 1.11 10.22 16.15
CA GLN A 261 1.18 11.49 16.89
C GLN A 261 1.97 11.31 18.17
N ARG A 262 3.27 11.59 18.08
CA ARG A 262 4.16 11.59 19.25
C ARG A 262 4.02 12.90 19.99
N GLN A 263 3.79 12.81 21.30
CA GLN A 263 3.61 13.97 22.17
C GLN A 263 4.74 14.99 21.98
N GLY A 264 4.39 16.22 21.59
CA GLY A 264 5.33 17.33 21.41
C GLY A 264 6.03 17.38 20.05
N HIS A 265 5.72 16.45 19.14
CA HIS A 265 6.26 16.43 17.78
C HIS A 265 5.17 16.59 16.71
N ASP A 266 3.91 16.36 17.07
CA ASP A 266 2.75 16.47 16.19
C ASP A 266 2.46 17.92 15.80
N LEU A 267 2.17 18.15 14.52
CA LEU A 267 1.58 19.39 14.06
C LEU A 267 0.14 19.48 14.59
N PRO A 268 -0.33 20.64 15.06
CA PRO A 268 -1.70 20.79 15.51
C PRO A 268 -2.69 20.66 14.34
N SER A 269 -3.97 20.45 14.69
CA SER A 269 -5.07 20.67 13.76
C SER A 269 -4.97 22.08 13.16
N ASN A 270 -5.28 22.22 11.88
CA ASN A 270 -5.06 23.45 11.14
C ASN A 270 -6.27 23.82 10.28
N CYS A 271 -6.86 24.97 10.61
CA CYS A 271 -8.03 25.55 9.93
C CYS A 271 -7.71 26.96 9.39
N SER A 272 -6.46 27.24 9.05
CA SER A 272 -6.06 28.55 8.51
C SER A 272 -6.26 28.69 7.00
N LEU A 273 -6.49 27.58 6.29
CA LEU A 273 -6.77 27.54 4.85
C LEU A 273 -8.25 27.24 4.59
N ALA A 274 -8.67 27.35 3.33
CA ALA A 274 -10.08 27.16 2.92
C ALA A 274 -10.63 25.76 3.24
N LYS A 275 -9.77 24.74 3.21
CA LYS A 275 -10.06 23.39 3.68
C LYS A 275 -9.19 23.04 4.88
N HIS A 276 -9.81 22.40 5.87
CA HIS A 276 -9.23 22.17 7.18
C HIS A 276 -8.63 20.77 7.31
N THR A 277 -7.70 20.62 8.25
CA THR A 277 -7.10 19.33 8.59
C THR A 277 -7.06 19.12 10.10
N MET A 278 -7.84 18.17 10.60
CA MET A 278 -8.01 17.89 12.03
C MET A 278 -7.38 16.55 12.41
N ASN A 279 -6.67 16.52 13.54
CA ASN A 279 -6.00 15.31 14.00
C ASN A 279 -6.95 14.35 14.71
N ILE A 280 -7.08 13.13 14.19
CA ILE A 280 -7.72 12.00 14.87
C ILE A 280 -6.84 11.62 16.07
N LYS A 281 -7.40 11.52 17.27
CA LYS A 281 -6.62 11.19 18.47
C LYS A 281 -6.98 9.83 19.06
N LYS A 282 -8.18 9.32 18.78
CA LYS A 282 -8.66 8.00 19.21
C LYS A 282 -9.40 7.31 18.08
N ILE A 283 -9.10 6.03 17.92
CA ILE A 283 -9.63 5.17 16.86
C ILE A 283 -10.35 4.00 17.50
N GLN A 284 -11.55 3.69 16.98
CA GLN A 284 -12.34 2.54 17.38
C GLN A 284 -12.63 1.65 16.17
N LEU A 285 -11.86 0.57 16.04
CA LEU A 285 -12.14 -0.48 15.05
C LEU A 285 -13.32 -1.35 15.50
N PRO A 286 -13.93 -2.15 14.58
CA PRO A 286 -14.98 -3.09 14.95
C PRO A 286 -14.59 -4.00 16.10
N ARG A 287 -15.60 -4.55 16.79
CA ARG A 287 -15.45 -5.31 18.04
C ARG A 287 -14.93 -4.47 19.23
N SER A 288 -15.19 -3.16 19.19
CA SER A 288 -14.84 -2.20 20.24
C SER A 288 -13.33 -2.14 20.53
N ILE A 289 -12.51 -2.34 19.49
CA ILE A 289 -11.06 -2.27 19.62
C ILE A 289 -10.66 -0.79 19.58
N LEU A 290 -10.28 -0.26 20.74
CA LEU A 290 -10.07 1.16 20.95
C LEU A 290 -8.60 1.46 21.26
N PHE A 291 -8.00 2.46 20.62
CA PHE A 291 -6.62 2.87 20.91
C PHE A 291 -6.36 4.33 20.53
N TYR A 292 -5.29 4.89 21.11
CA TYR A 292 -4.84 6.25 20.81
C TYR A 292 -3.91 6.30 19.61
N SER A 293 -3.91 7.43 18.90
CA SER A 293 -3.03 7.68 17.74
C SER A 293 -1.53 7.55 18.06
N HIS A 294 -1.09 7.82 19.30
CA HIS A 294 0.33 7.62 19.67
C HIS A 294 0.76 6.14 19.66
N ASN A 295 -0.21 5.21 19.68
CA ASN A 295 0.01 3.77 19.51
C ASN A 295 -0.17 3.33 18.05
N ASP A 296 -0.32 4.25 17.09
CA ASP A 296 -0.59 3.95 15.70
C ASP A 296 0.45 4.56 14.74
N HIS A 297 1.04 3.72 13.90
CA HIS A 297 1.97 4.07 12.83
C HIS A 297 1.30 4.17 11.46
N SER A 298 0.03 3.82 11.30
CA SER A 298 -0.73 4.08 10.10
C SER A 298 -0.72 5.58 9.78
N LYS A 299 -0.85 5.89 8.49
CA LYS A 299 -1.13 7.24 8.04
C LYS A 299 -2.27 7.16 7.06
N TRP A 300 -3.39 7.75 7.42
CA TRP A 300 -4.58 7.79 6.59
C TRP A 300 -5.43 9.01 6.94
N CYS A 301 -6.29 9.41 6.01
CA CYS A 301 -7.26 10.45 6.27
C CYS A 301 -8.59 10.14 5.60
N VAL A 302 -9.64 10.77 6.12
CA VAL A 302 -10.98 10.72 5.55
C VAL A 302 -11.59 12.11 5.49
N SER A 303 -12.50 12.36 4.56
CA SER A 303 -13.29 13.59 4.60
C SER A 303 -14.17 13.64 5.84
N GLN A 304 -14.29 14.83 6.44
CA GLN A 304 -15.15 15.07 7.60
C GLN A 304 -16.62 14.94 7.22
N LEU A 305 -17.02 15.58 6.12
CA LEU A 305 -18.37 15.49 5.56
C LEU A 305 -18.56 14.15 4.83
N TYR A 306 -19.70 13.53 5.09
CA TYR A 306 -20.04 12.21 4.54
C TYR A 306 -20.25 12.21 3.02
N GLU A 307 -20.63 13.34 2.44
CA GLU A 307 -20.90 13.49 1.01
C GLU A 307 -19.64 13.55 0.15
N ASP A 308 -18.50 13.96 0.71
CA ASP A 308 -17.22 14.05 -0.01
C ASP A 308 -16.61 12.67 -0.30
N GLN A 309 -16.91 11.67 0.55
CA GLN A 309 -16.50 10.26 0.41
C GLN A 309 -15.00 10.02 0.13
N VAL A 310 -14.11 10.87 0.65
CA VAL A 310 -12.66 10.73 0.43
C VAL A 310 -12.04 9.84 1.50
N THR A 311 -11.22 8.88 1.08
CA THR A 311 -10.24 8.21 1.95
C THR A 311 -8.87 8.22 1.31
N CYS A 312 -7.82 8.51 2.07
CA CYS A 312 -6.45 8.36 1.60
C CYS A 312 -5.61 7.55 2.58
N LEU A 313 -4.67 6.76 2.06
CA LEU A 313 -3.63 6.09 2.84
C LEU A 313 -2.26 6.58 2.37
N GLY A 314 -1.32 6.78 3.27
CA GLY A 314 -0.07 7.45 2.90
C GLY A 314 1.15 7.14 3.74
N ASP A 315 2.17 7.94 3.46
CA ASP A 315 3.53 7.75 3.95
C ASP A 315 3.87 8.65 5.15
N LEU A 316 3.36 9.88 5.17
CA LEU A 316 3.91 10.96 6.00
C LEU A 316 3.11 11.17 7.29
N ASN A 317 3.83 11.27 8.41
CA ASN A 317 3.26 11.82 9.64
C ASN A 317 3.07 13.33 9.51
N ARG A 318 2.09 13.88 10.24
CA ARG A 318 1.97 15.31 10.51
C ARG A 318 2.95 15.72 11.62
N GLU A 319 4.24 15.77 11.29
CA GLU A 319 5.30 16.25 12.18
C GLU A 319 6.26 17.17 11.40
N MET A 320 6.85 18.17 12.08
CA MET A 320 7.77 19.13 11.46
C MET A 320 8.88 18.43 10.66
N GLY A 321 9.53 17.41 11.23
CA GLY A 321 10.63 16.69 10.57
C GLY A 321 10.26 15.96 9.27
N GLN A 322 8.96 15.73 9.01
CA GLN A 322 8.47 15.09 7.78
C GLN A 322 8.17 16.11 6.66
N LEU A 323 8.14 17.41 6.96
CA LEU A 323 7.87 18.46 5.97
C LEU A 323 8.92 18.47 4.85
N TRP A 324 10.18 18.19 5.19
CA TRP A 324 11.31 18.16 4.25
C TRP A 324 11.62 16.75 3.72
N ARG A 325 10.63 15.87 3.63
CA ARG A 325 10.81 14.51 3.12
C ARG A 325 9.83 14.23 1.99
N GLY A 326 10.29 13.45 1.01
CA GLY A 326 9.43 12.88 0.00
C GLY A 326 8.43 11.89 0.61
N GLY A 327 7.24 11.80 0.03
CA GLY A 327 6.16 10.95 0.53
C GLY A 327 4.85 11.25 -0.19
N GLY A 328 3.85 10.41 -0.01
CA GLY A 328 2.62 10.51 -0.76
C GLY A 328 1.41 9.92 -0.07
N LEU A 329 0.28 10.03 -0.77
CA LEU A 329 -1.03 9.51 -0.41
C LEU A 329 -1.65 8.86 -1.64
N ILE A 330 -2.32 7.73 -1.44
CA ILE A 330 -3.21 7.10 -2.42
C ILE A 330 -4.62 7.28 -1.91
N CYS A 331 -5.39 8.10 -2.62
CA CYS A 331 -6.76 8.46 -2.30
C CYS A 331 -7.77 7.66 -3.14
N SER A 332 -8.92 7.37 -2.57
CA SER A 332 -10.06 6.74 -3.20
C SER A 332 -11.33 7.50 -2.85
N SER A 333 -12.28 7.50 -3.78
CA SER A 333 -13.66 7.96 -3.58
C SER A 333 -14.63 6.78 -3.45
N ASN A 334 -14.13 5.57 -3.21
CA ASN A 334 -14.96 4.38 -3.07
C ASN A 334 -15.77 4.48 -1.75
N PRO A 335 -17.11 4.42 -1.81
CA PRO A 335 -17.97 4.61 -0.65
C PRO A 335 -17.81 3.52 0.41
N LEU A 336 -17.41 2.30 0.04
CA LEU A 336 -17.17 1.20 0.98
C LEU A 336 -15.89 1.45 1.78
N ILE A 337 -14.81 1.86 1.10
CA ILE A 337 -13.56 2.26 1.76
C ILE A 337 -13.82 3.44 2.69
N TYR A 338 -14.52 4.46 2.20
CA TYR A 338 -14.88 5.64 3.00
C TYR A 338 -15.67 5.28 4.24
N LYS A 339 -16.75 4.50 4.09
CA LYS A 339 -17.56 4.05 5.22
C LYS A 339 -16.71 3.30 6.26
N ALA A 340 -15.85 2.38 5.80
CA ALA A 340 -15.00 1.58 6.66
C ALA A 340 -14.02 2.44 7.48
N PHE A 341 -13.39 3.45 6.90
CA PHE A 341 -12.47 4.33 7.64
C PHE A 341 -13.18 5.43 8.44
N ARG A 342 -14.27 6.00 7.92
CA ARG A 342 -14.99 7.07 8.60
C ARG A 342 -15.64 6.60 9.90
N GLN A 343 -16.09 5.36 9.95
CA GLN A 343 -16.69 4.74 11.14
C GLN A 343 -15.69 4.49 12.27
N VAL A 344 -14.39 4.42 11.97
CA VAL A 344 -13.37 4.12 13.00
C VAL A 344 -12.83 5.38 13.68
N VAL A 345 -13.21 6.57 13.18
CA VAL A 345 -12.90 7.84 13.83
C VAL A 345 -13.76 7.97 15.07
N ASP A 346 -13.17 7.78 16.24
CA ASP A 346 -13.88 7.90 17.52
C ASP A 346 -13.74 9.31 18.11
N TRP A 347 -12.53 9.89 18.10
CA TRP A 347 -12.31 11.25 18.57
C TRP A 347 -11.19 11.94 17.79
N TYR A 348 -11.39 13.22 17.49
CA TYR A 348 -10.41 14.10 16.85
C TYR A 348 -10.41 15.46 17.55
N ILE A 349 -9.30 16.18 17.43
CA ILE A 349 -9.17 17.57 17.91
C ILE A 349 -9.58 18.50 16.80
N ASP A 350 -10.63 19.28 17.02
CA ASP A 350 -11.00 20.37 16.15
C ASP A 350 -10.02 21.55 16.30
N CYS A 351 -10.16 22.54 15.44
CA CYS A 351 -9.66 23.88 15.72
C CYS A 351 -10.63 24.59 16.70
#